data_AF-A0A7S0C393-F1
#
_entry.id   AF-A0A7S0C393-F1
#
_cell.length_a   1.000
_cell.length_b   1.000
_cell.length_c   1.000
_cell.angle_alpha   90.00
_cell.angle_beta   90.00
_cell.angle_gamma   90.00
#
_symmetry.space_group_name_H-M   'P 1'
#
loop_
_entity.id
_entity.type
_entity.pdbx_description
1 polymer ?
#
loop_
_entity_poly.entity_id
_entity_poly.type
_entity_poly.pdbx_seq_one_letter_code
_entity_poly.pdbx_strand_id
1 'polypeptide(L)'
;VLSLIDAERENGIIDKGLLKNNVALYEAMGTGSLDAYTADLETQLLESTREYYVRKRQDWIATDSTPAYLIKAEDALNEERTRVSEYLNLSSESKILRVVEEELLEVVEKMLLEKESSGCKVLLAQDKSEDLKRMFRLFGRLDNGLQPMATIVQGFISNMGSDCIDKRATRLETEKDKNDDPEFVKSLLSLHDKYLGVIKNDFAGHSLFQKALRDAFEEIVNRNVGQFSNAELMSTFCDRVLKTGGEKLNETEVDDSLEKVVQLFSYLTDKDLFAEIYRNQLAKRL
;
A
#
# COMPACT_ATOMS: atom_id res chain seq x y z
N VAL A 1 -1.17 20.37 -35.06
CA VAL A 1 -1.35 19.04 -34.41
C VAL A 1 -1.32 19.20 -32.90
N LEU A 2 -0.20 19.63 -32.31
CA LEU A 2 -0.05 19.77 -30.85
C LEU A 2 -1.11 20.67 -30.19
N SER A 3 -1.40 21.84 -30.77
CA SER A 3 -2.44 22.74 -30.25
C SER A 3 -3.85 22.14 -30.23
N LEU A 4 -4.16 21.21 -31.14
CA LEU A 4 -5.44 20.49 -31.15
C LEU A 4 -5.46 19.44 -30.03
N ILE A 5 -4.35 18.73 -29.83
CA ILE A 5 -4.22 17.76 -28.73
C ILE A 5 -4.35 18.46 -27.37
N ASP A 6 -3.69 19.61 -27.19
CA ASP A 6 -3.82 20.40 -25.97
C ASP A 6 -5.23 20.98 -25.79
N ALA A 7 -5.91 21.36 -26.87
CA ALA A 7 -7.32 21.76 -26.81
C ALA A 7 -8.21 20.60 -26.36
N GLU A 8 -8.01 19.38 -26.88
CA GLU A 8 -8.75 18.19 -26.46
C GLU A 8 -8.49 17.82 -24.99
N ARG A 9 -7.25 17.98 -24.51
CA ARG A 9 -6.90 17.79 -23.09
C ARG A 9 -7.67 18.72 -22.15
N GLU A 10 -8.05 19.90 -22.63
CA GLU A 10 -8.92 20.84 -21.92
C GLU A 10 -10.42 20.64 -22.26
N ASN A 11 -10.80 19.45 -22.74
CA ASN A 11 -12.16 19.09 -23.16
C ASN A 11 -12.71 19.86 -24.38
N GLY A 12 -11.81 20.42 -25.20
CA GLY A 12 -12.16 21.04 -26.47
C GLY A 12 -12.60 20.02 -27.52
N ILE A 13 -13.58 20.40 -28.34
CA ILE A 13 -14.03 19.58 -29.47
C ILE A 13 -13.02 19.73 -30.61
N ILE A 14 -12.48 18.60 -31.07
CA ILE A 14 -11.50 18.56 -32.16
C ILE A 14 -11.92 17.61 -33.28
N ASP A 15 -11.40 17.85 -34.47
CA ASP A 15 -11.55 16.92 -35.60
C ASP A 15 -10.49 15.82 -35.52
N LYS A 16 -10.87 14.69 -34.92
CA LYS A 16 -10.01 13.51 -34.76
C LYS A 16 -9.65 12.87 -36.10
N GLY A 17 -10.52 12.97 -37.10
CA GLY A 17 -10.26 12.46 -38.45
C GLY A 17 -9.17 13.26 -39.14
N LEU A 18 -9.21 14.59 -39.00
CA LEU A 18 -8.15 15.47 -39.48
C LEU A 18 -6.81 15.16 -38.78
N LEU A 19 -6.80 14.99 -37.46
CA LEU A 19 -5.57 14.62 -36.73
C LEU A 19 -4.98 13.31 -37.21
N LYS A 20 -5.81 12.27 -37.36
CA LYS A 20 -5.38 10.96 -37.85
C LYS A 20 -4.78 11.03 -39.25
N ASN A 21 -5.37 11.82 -40.14
CA ASN A 21 -4.84 12.03 -41.49
C ASN A 21 -3.48 12.76 -41.46
N ASN A 22 -3.32 13.76 -40.58
CA ASN A 22 -2.04 14.45 -40.42
C ASN A 22 -0.97 13.51 -39.87
N VAL A 23 -1.29 12.68 -38.88
CA VAL A 23 -0.36 11.68 -38.32
C VAL A 23 0.06 10.67 -39.40
N ALA A 24 -0.88 10.16 -40.19
CA ALA A 24 -0.59 9.23 -41.29
C ALA A 24 0.33 9.85 -42.37
N LEU A 25 0.27 11.18 -42.58
CA LEU A 25 1.20 11.88 -43.47
C LEU A 25 2.65 11.78 -42.94
N TYR A 26 2.87 12.04 -41.66
CA TYR A 26 4.19 11.93 -41.03
C TYR A 26 4.74 10.50 -41.07
N GLU A 27 3.87 9.50 -40.91
CA GLU A 27 4.24 8.09 -41.05
C GLU A 27 4.64 7.74 -42.49
N ALA A 28 3.88 8.21 -43.48
CA ALA A 28 4.15 7.94 -44.89
C ALA A 28 5.42 8.65 -45.41
N MET A 29 5.76 9.81 -44.86
CA MET A 29 6.95 10.59 -45.24
C MET A 29 8.27 9.90 -44.90
N GLY A 30 8.28 8.96 -43.96
CA GLY A 30 9.48 8.23 -43.55
C GLY A 30 9.91 7.10 -44.50
N THR A 31 9.32 6.98 -45.70
CA THR A 31 9.69 6.01 -46.76
C THR A 31 9.87 4.56 -46.27
N GLY A 32 9.10 4.15 -45.26
CA GLY A 32 9.15 2.81 -44.65
C GLY A 32 9.76 2.76 -43.24
N SER A 33 10.31 3.88 -42.73
CA SER A 33 10.69 4.07 -41.33
C SER A 33 9.76 5.07 -40.63
N LEU A 34 9.81 5.11 -39.29
CA LEU A 34 9.08 6.09 -38.46
C LEU A 34 9.95 7.31 -38.11
N ASP A 35 11.04 7.55 -38.84
CA ASP A 35 12.02 8.58 -38.47
C ASP A 35 11.42 9.99 -38.59
N ALA A 36 10.69 10.27 -39.68
CA ALA A 36 9.99 11.55 -39.87
C ALA A 36 8.92 11.78 -38.79
N TYR A 37 8.12 10.75 -38.47
CA TYR A 37 7.16 10.80 -37.38
C TYR A 37 7.84 11.08 -36.02
N THR A 38 8.94 10.39 -35.75
CA THR A 38 9.64 10.50 -34.47
C THR A 38 10.25 11.89 -34.30
N ALA A 39 11.01 12.35 -35.29
CA ALA A 39 11.76 13.61 -35.23
C ALA A 39 10.84 14.84 -35.32
N ASP A 40 9.84 14.81 -36.21
CA ASP A 40 9.05 16.01 -36.53
C ASP A 40 7.75 16.12 -35.72
N LEU A 41 7.29 15.03 -35.10
CA LEU A 41 6.05 15.03 -34.31
C LEU A 41 6.21 14.43 -32.90
N GLU A 42 6.71 13.20 -32.77
CA GLU A 42 6.72 12.48 -31.48
C GLU A 42 7.56 13.22 -30.43
N THR A 43 8.77 13.68 -30.78
CA THR A 43 9.64 14.41 -29.84
C THR A 43 8.95 15.67 -29.30
N GLN A 44 8.35 16.48 -30.16
CA GLN A 44 7.65 17.70 -29.73
C GLN A 44 6.36 17.38 -28.96
N LEU A 45 5.68 16.29 -29.31
CA LEU A 45 4.51 15.81 -28.58
C LEU A 45 4.87 15.40 -27.16
N LEU A 46 5.97 14.67 -26.96
CA LEU A 46 6.44 14.28 -25.62
C LEU A 46 6.80 15.50 -24.78
N GLU A 47 7.45 16.50 -25.36
CA GLU A 47 7.80 17.75 -24.68
C GLU A 47 6.54 18.56 -24.29
N SER A 48 5.62 18.78 -25.23
CA SER A 48 4.33 19.45 -24.96
C SER A 48 3.51 18.70 -23.89
N THR A 49 3.49 17.36 -23.94
CA THR A 49 2.83 16.52 -22.93
C THR A 49 3.45 16.72 -21.55
N ARG A 50 4.79 16.77 -21.47
CA ARG A 50 5.50 17.02 -20.23
C ARG A 50 5.14 18.38 -19.65
N GLU A 51 5.23 19.44 -20.46
CA GLU A 51 4.87 20.80 -20.02
C GLU A 51 3.43 20.89 -19.52
N TYR A 52 2.49 20.25 -20.21
CA TYR A 52 1.09 20.20 -19.82
C TYR A 52 0.91 19.57 -18.43
N TYR A 53 1.48 18.37 -18.22
CA TYR A 53 1.34 17.67 -16.94
C TYR A 53 2.16 18.29 -15.81
N VAL A 54 3.27 18.98 -16.10
CA VAL A 54 3.97 19.82 -15.12
C VAL A 54 3.04 20.89 -14.55
N ARG A 55 2.29 21.60 -15.41
CA ARG A 55 1.34 22.64 -15.00
C ARG A 55 0.17 22.04 -14.22
N LYS A 56 -0.49 21.00 -14.76
CA LYS A 56 -1.61 20.32 -14.09
C LYS A 56 -1.24 19.78 -12.72
N ARG A 57 -0.06 19.17 -12.60
CA ARG A 57 0.47 18.68 -11.33
C ARG A 57 0.58 19.78 -10.28
N GLN A 58 1.16 20.93 -10.64
CA GLN A 58 1.31 22.05 -9.70
C GLN A 58 -0.04 22.51 -9.16
N ASP A 59 -1.05 22.62 -10.05
CA ASP A 59 -2.41 22.99 -9.68
C ASP A 59 -3.06 21.94 -8.77
N TRP A 60 -2.99 20.66 -9.15
CA TRP A 60 -3.63 19.57 -8.43
C TRP A 60 -3.01 19.33 -7.06
N ILE A 61 -1.68 19.41 -6.93
CA ILE A 61 -1.01 19.27 -5.61
C ILE A 61 -1.47 20.35 -4.63
N ALA A 62 -1.59 21.58 -5.12
CA ALA A 62 -1.95 22.74 -4.31
C ALA A 62 -3.40 22.68 -3.82
N THR A 63 -4.29 22.06 -4.59
CA THR A 63 -5.74 22.12 -4.37
C THR A 63 -6.35 20.81 -3.86
N ASP A 64 -5.83 19.67 -4.28
CA ASP A 64 -6.48 18.38 -4.07
C ASP A 64 -5.92 17.60 -2.87
N SER A 65 -6.75 16.71 -2.32
CA SER A 65 -6.30 15.61 -1.45
C SER A 65 -5.57 14.54 -2.27
N THR A 66 -4.74 13.70 -1.63
CA THR A 66 -4.05 12.61 -2.32
C THR A 66 -5.02 11.68 -3.09
N PRO A 67 -6.16 11.22 -2.54
CA PRO A 67 -7.12 10.42 -3.30
C PRO A 67 -7.67 11.11 -4.55
N ALA A 68 -8.06 12.38 -4.44
CA ALA A 68 -8.59 13.15 -5.56
C ALA A 68 -7.54 13.38 -6.65
N TYR A 69 -6.29 13.66 -6.25
CA TYR A 69 -5.16 13.74 -7.17
C TYR A 69 -4.94 12.42 -7.92
N LEU A 70 -4.93 11.28 -7.21
CA LEU A 70 -4.68 9.97 -7.80
C LEU A 70 -5.79 9.55 -8.78
N ILE A 71 -7.04 9.96 -8.55
CA ILE A 71 -8.13 9.78 -9.52
C ILE A 71 -7.81 10.54 -10.81
N LYS A 72 -7.47 11.83 -10.71
CA LYS A 72 -7.12 12.64 -11.90
C LYS A 72 -5.89 12.11 -12.64
N ALA A 73 -4.90 11.60 -11.91
CA ALA A 73 -3.72 10.97 -12.51
C ALA A 73 -4.07 9.67 -13.27
N GLU A 74 -4.95 8.85 -12.70
CA GLU A 74 -5.46 7.65 -13.37
C GLU A 74 -6.28 7.99 -14.63
N ASP A 75 -7.16 8.98 -14.54
CA ASP A 75 -7.95 9.46 -15.67
C ASP A 75 -7.03 10.00 -16.77
N ALA A 76 -6.04 10.81 -16.41
CA ALA A 76 -5.04 11.32 -17.35
C ALA A 76 -4.31 10.20 -18.12
N LEU A 77 -3.89 9.13 -17.44
CA LEU A 77 -3.24 7.98 -18.08
C LEU A 77 -4.19 7.25 -19.05
N ASN A 78 -5.46 7.08 -18.67
CA ASN A 78 -6.47 6.43 -19.51
C ASN A 78 -6.83 7.28 -20.74
N GLU A 79 -6.94 8.59 -20.56
CA GLU A 79 -7.21 9.52 -21.65
C GLU A 79 -6.06 9.54 -22.65
N GLU A 80 -4.79 9.61 -22.21
CA GLU A 80 -3.65 9.59 -23.13
C GLU A 80 -3.55 8.27 -23.89
N ARG A 81 -3.85 7.13 -23.24
CA ARG A 81 -3.97 5.84 -23.95
C ARG A 81 -5.07 5.90 -25.02
N THR A 82 -6.22 6.49 -24.69
CA THR A 82 -7.34 6.62 -25.63
C THR A 82 -6.94 7.49 -26.82
N ARG A 83 -6.32 8.65 -26.56
CA ARG A 83 -5.78 9.56 -27.60
C ARG A 83 -4.84 8.84 -28.54
N VAL A 84 -3.93 8.02 -27.99
CA VAL A 84 -3.01 7.23 -28.83
C VAL A 84 -3.77 6.25 -29.71
N SER A 85 -4.72 5.50 -29.15
CA SER A 85 -5.48 4.50 -29.90
C SER A 85 -6.38 5.08 -31.00
N GLU A 86 -6.84 6.33 -30.84
CA GLU A 86 -7.74 6.96 -31.79
C GLU A 86 -7.01 7.56 -33.00
N TYR A 87 -5.88 8.24 -32.77
CA TYR A 87 -5.26 9.04 -33.83
C TYR A 87 -3.73 9.14 -33.81
N LEU A 88 -2.98 8.55 -32.87
CA LEU A 88 -1.50 8.53 -32.88
C LEU A 88 -0.94 7.15 -33.27
N ASN A 89 0.38 7.07 -33.45
CA ASN A 89 1.05 5.80 -33.66
C ASN A 89 1.17 5.01 -32.34
N LEU A 90 0.94 3.70 -32.40
CA LEU A 90 1.04 2.82 -31.23
C LEU A 90 2.46 2.80 -30.61
N SER A 91 3.51 3.09 -31.39
CA SER A 91 4.89 3.17 -30.89
C SER A 91 5.08 4.28 -29.85
N SER A 92 4.19 5.26 -29.81
CA SER A 92 4.26 6.39 -28.88
C SER A 92 3.54 6.14 -27.56
N GLU A 93 2.69 5.10 -27.45
CA GLU A 93 1.90 4.85 -26.24
C GLU A 93 2.78 4.74 -25.00
N SER A 94 3.79 3.87 -25.04
CA SER A 94 4.68 3.64 -23.90
C SER A 94 5.49 4.89 -23.53
N LYS A 95 5.91 5.68 -24.51
CA LYS A 95 6.70 6.90 -24.30
C LYS A 95 5.85 8.02 -23.68
N ILE A 96 4.63 8.21 -24.19
CA ILE A 96 3.69 9.20 -23.66
C ILE A 96 3.30 8.81 -22.23
N LEU A 97 2.86 7.57 -22.01
CA LEU A 97 2.50 7.11 -20.67
C LEU A 97 3.67 7.24 -19.68
N ARG A 98 4.90 6.96 -20.11
CA ARG A 98 6.09 7.18 -19.28
C ARG A 98 6.26 8.64 -18.88
N VAL A 99 6.06 9.60 -19.79
CA VAL A 99 6.10 11.04 -19.45
C VAL A 99 5.03 11.39 -18.42
N VAL A 100 3.81 10.87 -18.56
CA VAL A 100 2.73 11.10 -17.59
C VAL A 100 3.05 10.50 -16.23
N GLU A 101 3.57 9.27 -16.20
CA GLU A 101 3.99 8.57 -14.97
C GLU A 101 5.13 9.32 -14.26
N GLU A 102 6.13 9.78 -15.01
CA GLU A 102 7.23 10.59 -14.47
C GLU A 102 6.70 11.86 -13.82
N GLU A 103 5.91 12.65 -14.55
CA GLU A 103 5.46 13.93 -14.06
C GLU A 103 4.43 13.80 -12.94
N LEU A 104 3.39 12.97 -13.12
CA LEU A 104 2.26 12.90 -12.21
C LEU A 104 2.45 11.93 -11.03
N LEU A 105 3.35 10.95 -11.11
CA LEU A 105 3.54 9.95 -10.05
C LEU A 105 4.96 10.01 -9.48
N GLU A 106 6.00 9.90 -10.30
CA GLU A 106 7.39 9.73 -9.83
C GLU A 106 7.91 10.98 -9.10
N VAL A 107 7.77 12.17 -9.70
CA VAL A 107 8.28 13.43 -9.10
C VAL A 107 7.62 13.74 -7.75
N VAL A 108 6.39 13.27 -7.53
CA VAL A 108 5.55 13.67 -6.38
C VAL A 108 5.28 12.53 -5.41
N GLU A 109 5.84 11.35 -5.67
CA GLU A 109 5.58 10.12 -4.93
C GLU A 109 5.66 10.35 -3.42
N LYS A 110 6.83 10.78 -2.92
CA LYS A 110 7.05 11.02 -1.49
C LYS A 110 6.07 12.04 -0.92
N MET A 111 5.83 13.12 -1.66
CA MET A 111 4.92 14.19 -1.22
C MET A 111 3.48 13.68 -1.07
N LEU A 112 3.00 12.85 -1.99
CA LEU A 112 1.65 12.28 -1.93
C LEU A 112 1.52 11.21 -0.84
N LEU A 113 2.53 10.35 -0.72
CA LEU A 113 2.56 9.27 0.28
C LEU A 113 2.65 9.82 1.71
N GLU A 114 3.42 10.87 1.93
CA GLU A 114 3.68 11.46 3.25
C GLU A 114 2.77 12.66 3.58
N LYS A 115 1.83 13.03 2.69
CA LYS A 115 0.93 14.17 2.88
C LYS A 115 0.18 14.07 4.23
N GLU A 116 0.35 15.06 5.10
CA GLU A 116 -0.12 15.01 6.50
C GLU A 116 -1.63 14.77 6.64
N SER A 117 -2.43 15.30 5.70
CA SER A 117 -3.90 15.26 5.78
C SER A 117 -4.55 14.13 4.98
N SER A 118 -3.84 13.49 4.06
CA SER A 118 -4.43 12.52 3.12
C SER A 118 -3.47 11.48 2.55
N GLY A 119 -2.23 11.43 3.05
CA GLY A 119 -1.22 10.46 2.63
C GLY A 119 -1.50 9.05 3.13
N CYS A 120 -0.60 8.13 2.82
CA CYS A 120 -0.76 6.69 3.06
C CYS A 120 -1.11 6.37 4.53
N LYS A 121 -0.44 7.01 5.50
CA LYS A 121 -0.73 6.83 6.94
C LYS A 121 -2.17 7.20 7.30
N VAL A 122 -2.69 8.29 6.74
CA VAL A 122 -4.06 8.75 7.01
C VAL A 122 -5.08 7.80 6.40
N LEU A 123 -4.82 7.33 5.19
CA LEU A 123 -5.69 6.37 4.51
C LEU A 123 -5.76 5.03 5.26
N LEU A 124 -4.62 4.56 5.81
CA LEU A 124 -4.58 3.37 6.67
C LEU A 124 -5.35 3.60 7.98
N ALA A 125 -5.18 4.76 8.62
CA ALA A 125 -5.86 5.09 9.88
C ALA A 125 -7.39 5.22 9.71
N GLN A 126 -7.85 5.65 8.54
CA GLN A 126 -9.27 5.83 8.21
C GLN A 126 -9.89 4.64 7.45
N ASP A 127 -9.17 3.53 7.31
CA ASP A 127 -9.62 2.31 6.62
C ASP A 127 -10.12 2.58 5.18
N LYS A 128 -9.44 3.47 4.44
CA LYS A 128 -9.78 3.86 3.06
C LYS A 128 -9.25 2.86 2.02
N SER A 129 -9.78 1.63 2.05
CA SER A 129 -9.34 0.49 1.22
C SER A 129 -9.28 0.79 -0.29
N GLU A 130 -10.31 1.40 -0.87
CA GLU A 130 -10.33 1.70 -2.31
C GLU A 130 -9.27 2.72 -2.74
N ASP A 131 -8.99 3.71 -1.89
CA ASP A 131 -7.95 4.71 -2.15
C ASP A 131 -6.56 4.11 -1.99
N LEU A 132 -6.37 3.20 -1.02
CA LEU A 132 -5.14 2.43 -0.85
C LEU A 132 -4.86 1.50 -2.05
N LYS A 133 -5.88 0.81 -2.56
CA LYS A 133 -5.76 -0.01 -3.78
C LYS A 133 -5.35 0.82 -4.99
N ARG A 134 -5.94 2.01 -5.16
CA ARG A 134 -5.58 2.92 -6.25
C ARG A 134 -4.14 3.41 -6.10
N MET A 135 -3.75 3.81 -4.90
CA MET A 135 -2.39 4.22 -4.57
C MET A 135 -1.38 3.11 -4.89
N PHE A 136 -1.67 1.87 -4.47
CA PHE A 136 -0.86 0.70 -4.79
C PHE A 136 -0.78 0.42 -6.30
N ARG A 137 -1.91 0.46 -7.01
CA ARG A 137 -1.95 0.25 -8.47
C ARG A 137 -1.11 1.28 -9.22
N LEU A 138 -1.22 2.56 -8.86
CA LEU A 138 -0.54 3.65 -9.56
C LEU A 138 0.96 3.65 -9.27
N PHE A 139 1.38 3.56 -8.01
CA PHE A 139 2.81 3.52 -7.68
C PHE A 139 3.47 2.19 -8.06
N GLY A 140 2.70 1.11 -8.21
CA GLY A 140 3.16 -0.16 -8.79
C GLY A 140 3.55 -0.07 -10.27
N ARG A 141 3.26 1.04 -10.95
CA ARG A 141 3.70 1.31 -12.34
C ARG A 141 5.13 1.84 -12.40
N LEU A 142 5.65 2.36 -11.30
CA LEU A 142 6.98 2.95 -11.23
C LEU A 142 8.02 1.93 -10.77
N ASP A 143 9.24 2.08 -11.27
CA ASP A 143 10.37 1.32 -10.77
C ASP A 143 10.64 1.65 -9.30
N ASN A 144 10.55 0.65 -8.43
CA ASN A 144 10.66 0.79 -6.97
C ASN A 144 9.60 1.70 -6.30
N GLY A 145 8.52 2.09 -6.99
CA GLY A 145 7.51 2.99 -6.44
C GLY A 145 6.71 2.42 -5.24
N LEU A 146 6.71 1.10 -5.08
CA LEU A 146 6.07 0.47 -3.93
C LEU A 146 6.96 0.45 -2.68
N GLN A 147 8.27 0.67 -2.82
CA GLN A 147 9.20 0.56 -1.71
C GLN A 147 8.98 1.65 -0.64
N PRO A 148 8.83 2.95 -1.00
CA PRO A 148 8.51 3.99 -0.01
C PRO A 148 7.17 3.75 0.67
N MET A 149 6.16 3.31 -0.11
CA MET A 149 4.83 2.99 0.42
C MET A 149 4.88 1.84 1.44
N ALA A 150 5.63 0.77 1.15
CA ALA A 150 5.81 -0.35 2.07
C ALA A 150 6.53 0.07 3.37
N THR A 151 7.53 0.95 3.28
CA THR A 151 8.20 1.51 4.47
C THR A 151 7.25 2.34 5.33
N ILE A 152 6.34 3.11 4.72
CA ILE A 152 5.31 3.86 5.45
C ILE A 152 4.32 2.91 6.14
N VAL A 153 3.88 1.85 5.45
CA VAL A 153 3.00 0.82 6.02
C VAL A 153 3.66 0.13 7.21
N GLN A 154 4.94 -0.28 7.09
CA GLN A 154 5.70 -0.86 8.19
C GLN A 154 5.71 0.05 9.41
N GLY A 155 6.13 1.32 9.23
CA GLY A 155 6.20 2.27 10.33
C GLY A 155 4.84 2.56 10.96
N PHE A 156 3.76 2.57 10.16
CA PHE A 156 2.40 2.72 10.67
C PHE A 156 2.00 1.54 11.55
N ILE A 157 2.27 0.31 11.12
CA ILE A 157 1.98 -0.91 11.89
C ILE A 157 2.81 -0.96 13.18
N SER A 158 4.12 -0.65 13.11
CA SER A 158 5.00 -0.57 14.29
C SER A 158 4.49 0.46 15.31
N ASN A 159 4.00 1.62 14.86
CA ASN A 159 3.41 2.63 15.74
C ASN A 159 2.14 2.12 16.42
N MET A 160 1.22 1.51 15.65
CA MET A 160 -0.01 0.95 16.21
C MET A 160 0.26 -0.19 17.21
N GLY A 161 1.31 -0.98 16.96
CA GLY A 161 1.76 -2.01 17.89
C GLY A 161 2.39 -1.41 19.15
N SER A 162 3.20 -0.36 19.01
CA SER A 162 3.76 0.39 20.13
C SER A 162 2.66 0.99 21.01
N ASP A 163 1.59 1.54 20.42
CA ASP A 163 0.45 2.03 21.19
C ASP A 163 -0.23 0.91 22.00
N CYS A 164 -0.27 -0.33 21.49
CA CYS A 164 -0.81 -1.48 22.23
C CYS A 164 0.09 -1.84 23.42
N ILE A 165 1.40 -1.79 23.21
CA ILE A 165 2.42 -2.06 24.24
C ILE A 165 2.39 -0.97 25.32
N ASP A 166 2.31 0.30 24.92
CA ASP A 166 2.30 1.46 25.82
C ASP A 166 1.00 1.48 26.65
N LYS A 167 -0.15 1.13 26.06
CA LYS A 167 -1.40 0.92 26.82
C LYS A 167 -1.23 -0.12 27.92
N ARG A 168 -0.56 -1.25 27.63
CA ARG A 168 -0.25 -2.25 28.67
C ARG A 168 0.68 -1.66 29.73
N ALA A 169 1.74 -0.95 29.32
CA ALA A 169 2.68 -0.33 30.25
C ALA A 169 1.98 0.61 31.24
N THR A 170 1.08 1.47 30.75
CA THR A 170 0.29 2.38 31.60
C THR A 170 -0.63 1.62 32.57
N ARG A 171 -1.28 0.53 32.14
CA ARG A 171 -2.09 -0.29 33.08
C ARG A 171 -1.25 -0.85 34.21
N LEU A 172 -0.04 -1.32 33.92
CA LEU A 172 0.89 -1.90 34.91
C LEU A 172 1.40 -0.88 35.96
N GLU A 173 1.25 0.43 35.74
CA GLU A 173 1.54 1.43 36.77
C GLU A 173 0.53 1.38 37.93
N THR A 174 -0.67 0.88 37.66
CA THR A 174 -1.79 0.84 38.62
C THR A 174 -2.19 -0.58 39.01
N GLU A 175 -1.99 -1.54 38.10
CA GLU A 175 -2.40 -2.93 38.26
C GLU A 175 -1.19 -3.84 38.50
N LYS A 176 -1.40 -4.95 39.21
CA LYS A 176 -0.37 -5.96 39.39
C LYS A 176 -0.11 -6.67 38.06
N ASP A 177 1.15 -6.70 37.63
CA ASP A 177 1.56 -7.49 36.48
C ASP A 177 1.29 -8.99 36.71
N LYS A 178 0.55 -9.59 35.79
CA LYS A 178 0.16 -11.00 35.79
C LYS A 178 0.53 -11.60 34.45
N ASN A 179 0.87 -12.88 34.48
CA ASN A 179 1.14 -13.65 33.26
C ASN A 179 -0.13 -14.01 32.45
N ASP A 180 -1.33 -13.67 32.96
CA ASP A 180 -2.62 -13.86 32.30
C ASP A 180 -3.22 -12.50 31.94
N ASP A 181 -2.89 -12.01 30.74
CA ASP A 181 -3.38 -10.75 30.17
C ASP A 181 -4.03 -11.00 28.79
N PRO A 182 -5.23 -11.62 28.75
CA PRO A 182 -5.89 -11.98 27.51
C PRO A 182 -6.29 -10.75 26.67
N GLU A 183 -6.52 -9.61 27.30
CA GLU A 183 -6.89 -8.37 26.61
C GLU A 183 -5.72 -7.86 25.76
N PHE A 184 -4.50 -7.87 26.33
CA PHE A 184 -3.30 -7.51 25.59
C PHE A 184 -3.03 -8.47 24.43
N VAL A 185 -3.07 -9.79 24.66
CA VAL A 185 -2.84 -10.78 23.59
C VAL A 185 -3.90 -10.66 22.48
N LYS A 186 -5.18 -10.51 22.83
CA LYS A 186 -6.26 -10.28 21.86
C LYS A 186 -6.07 -8.99 21.05
N SER A 187 -5.54 -7.93 21.67
CA SER A 187 -5.23 -6.68 20.97
C SER A 187 -4.16 -6.88 19.89
N LEU A 188 -3.11 -7.66 20.20
CA LEU A 188 -2.06 -8.00 19.24
C LEU A 188 -2.57 -8.89 18.10
N LEU A 189 -3.39 -9.89 18.42
CA LEU A 189 -4.02 -10.78 17.43
C LEU A 189 -4.93 -9.99 16.49
N SER A 190 -5.75 -9.08 17.03
CA SER A 190 -6.66 -8.24 16.24
C SER A 190 -5.90 -7.26 15.34
N LEU A 191 -4.79 -6.71 15.84
CA LEU A 191 -3.91 -5.83 15.07
C LEU A 191 -3.30 -6.57 13.87
N HIS A 192 -2.81 -7.79 14.12
CA HIS A 192 -2.21 -8.64 13.08
C HIS A 192 -3.22 -9.01 12.02
N ASP A 193 -4.38 -9.52 12.43
CA ASP A 193 -5.46 -9.94 11.54
C ASP A 193 -5.94 -8.77 10.65
N LYS A 194 -6.09 -7.57 11.25
CA LYS A 194 -6.45 -6.35 10.51
C LYS A 194 -5.46 -6.07 9.38
N TYR A 195 -4.17 -5.96 9.68
CA TYR A 195 -3.20 -5.57 8.65
C TYR A 195 -2.79 -6.71 7.72
N LEU A 196 -2.92 -7.96 8.15
CA LEU A 196 -2.87 -9.12 7.25
C LEU A 196 -3.99 -9.04 6.21
N GLY A 197 -5.21 -8.70 6.65
CA GLY A 197 -6.36 -8.43 5.78
C GLY A 197 -6.10 -7.30 4.80
N VAL A 198 -5.60 -6.15 5.26
CA VAL A 198 -5.21 -5.01 4.40
C VAL A 198 -4.19 -5.44 3.35
N ILE A 199 -3.14 -6.17 3.74
CA ILE A 199 -2.10 -6.61 2.80
C ILE A 199 -2.65 -7.57 1.75
N LYS A 200 -3.51 -8.49 2.17
CA LYS A 200 -4.12 -9.47 1.26
C LYS A 200 -5.10 -8.80 0.29
N ASN A 201 -5.96 -7.92 0.80
CA ASN A 201 -7.10 -7.37 0.05
C ASN A 201 -6.75 -6.09 -0.71
N ASP A 202 -5.95 -5.20 -0.12
CA ASP A 202 -5.67 -3.87 -0.67
C ASP A 202 -4.34 -3.84 -1.43
N PHE A 203 -3.37 -4.65 -1.00
CA PHE A 203 -2.04 -4.74 -1.62
C PHE A 203 -1.79 -6.07 -2.33
N ALA A 204 -2.85 -6.82 -2.64
CA ALA A 204 -2.82 -8.08 -3.40
C ALA A 204 -1.81 -9.13 -2.88
N GLY A 205 -1.50 -9.11 -1.59
CA GLY A 205 -0.50 -10.00 -0.99
C GLY A 205 0.94 -9.72 -1.45
N HIS A 206 1.24 -8.51 -1.91
CA HIS A 206 2.55 -8.16 -2.47
C HIS A 206 3.69 -8.35 -1.44
N SER A 207 4.80 -8.93 -1.90
CA SER A 207 5.90 -9.41 -1.05
C SER A 207 6.55 -8.32 -0.19
N LEU A 208 6.68 -7.09 -0.72
CA LEU A 208 7.18 -5.93 0.03
C LEU A 208 6.31 -5.60 1.25
N PHE A 209 4.99 -5.67 1.10
CA PHE A 209 4.06 -5.36 2.17
C PHE A 209 3.92 -6.51 3.15
N GLN A 210 4.01 -7.77 2.67
CA GLN A 210 4.16 -8.93 3.55
C GLN A 210 5.43 -8.81 4.40
N LYS A 211 6.57 -8.41 3.80
CA LYS A 211 7.80 -8.15 4.54
C LYS A 211 7.62 -7.02 5.56
N ALA A 212 7.03 -5.90 5.16
CA ALA A 212 6.71 -4.79 6.07
C ALA A 212 5.90 -5.24 7.30
N LEU A 213 4.90 -6.10 7.12
CA LEU A 213 4.14 -6.68 8.24
C LEU A 213 5.01 -7.57 9.13
N ARG A 214 5.80 -8.48 8.53
CA ARG A 214 6.68 -9.36 9.30
C ARG A 214 7.67 -8.56 10.12
N ASP A 215 8.38 -7.64 9.50
CA ASP A 215 9.39 -6.80 10.15
C ASP A 215 8.78 -5.97 11.29
N ALA A 216 7.58 -5.39 11.08
CA ALA A 216 6.86 -4.68 12.14
C ALA A 216 6.44 -5.61 13.29
N PHE A 217 5.90 -6.79 13.00
CA PHE A 217 5.48 -7.72 14.05
C PHE A 217 6.65 -8.37 14.80
N GLU A 218 7.78 -8.62 14.14
CA GLU A 218 9.03 -9.03 14.82
C GLU A 218 9.47 -7.99 15.86
N GLU A 219 9.34 -6.70 15.56
CA GLU A 219 9.61 -5.65 16.54
C GLU A 219 8.59 -5.65 17.68
N ILE A 220 7.29 -5.72 17.36
CA ILE A 220 6.19 -5.65 18.33
C ILE A 220 6.21 -6.83 19.30
N VAL A 221 6.24 -8.07 18.78
CA VAL A 221 6.10 -9.25 19.65
C VAL A 221 7.33 -9.48 20.53
N ASN A 222 8.50 -8.98 20.15
CA ASN A 222 9.72 -9.13 20.93
C ASN A 222 10.01 -7.94 21.87
N ARG A 223 9.17 -6.89 21.86
CA ARG A 223 9.26 -5.77 22.82
C ARG A 223 8.48 -6.11 24.09
N ASN A 224 9.21 -6.62 25.09
CA ASN A 224 8.66 -7.00 26.39
C ASN A 224 8.36 -5.77 27.26
N VAL A 225 7.25 -5.84 27.99
CA VAL A 225 6.84 -4.85 28.99
C VAL A 225 6.47 -5.57 30.29
N GLY A 226 6.84 -5.01 31.44
CA GLY A 226 6.64 -5.66 32.74
C GLY A 226 7.61 -6.83 32.98
N GLN A 227 7.22 -7.73 33.86
CA GLN A 227 7.98 -8.89 34.31
C GLN A 227 7.86 -10.10 33.36
N PHE A 228 6.72 -10.22 32.68
CA PHE A 228 6.45 -11.34 31.77
C PHE A 228 6.70 -10.96 30.32
N SER A 229 7.41 -11.83 29.61
CA SER A 229 7.62 -11.70 28.18
C SER A 229 6.32 -11.89 27.40
N ASN A 230 6.24 -11.31 26.20
CA ASN A 230 5.09 -11.51 25.33
C ASN A 230 4.93 -12.99 24.94
N ALA A 231 6.04 -13.75 24.85
CA ALA A 231 6.04 -15.20 24.66
C ALA A 231 5.33 -15.93 25.82
N GLU A 232 5.60 -15.57 27.08
CA GLU A 232 4.91 -16.13 28.26
C GLU A 232 3.42 -15.79 28.27
N LEU A 233 3.07 -14.55 27.94
CA LEU A 233 1.67 -14.09 27.87
C LEU A 233 0.90 -14.86 26.80
N MET A 234 1.47 -15.01 25.60
CA MET A 234 0.86 -15.78 24.51
C MET A 234 0.73 -17.26 24.85
N SER A 235 1.72 -17.86 25.52
CA SER A 235 1.67 -19.26 25.95
C SER A 235 0.53 -19.49 26.96
N THR A 236 0.43 -18.60 27.96
CA THR A 236 -0.66 -18.61 28.95
C THR A 236 -2.03 -18.38 28.31
N PHE A 237 -2.11 -17.52 27.29
CA PHE A 237 -3.34 -17.33 26.52
C PHE A 237 -3.75 -18.60 25.77
N CYS A 238 -2.83 -19.32 25.12
CA CYS A 238 -3.13 -20.62 24.52
C CYS A 238 -3.65 -21.62 25.57
N ASP A 239 -3.06 -21.65 26.77
CA ASP A 239 -3.53 -22.53 27.83
C ASP A 239 -4.95 -22.21 28.31
N ARG A 240 -5.28 -20.91 28.38
CA ARG A 240 -6.61 -20.43 28.70
C ARG A 240 -7.65 -20.82 27.65
N VAL A 241 -7.34 -20.64 26.36
CA VAL A 241 -8.24 -20.96 25.23
C VAL A 241 -8.56 -22.46 25.20
N LEU A 242 -7.58 -23.31 25.52
CA LEU A 242 -7.74 -24.77 25.48
C LEU A 242 -8.34 -25.38 26.76
N LYS A 243 -8.43 -24.65 27.87
CA LYS A 243 -8.99 -25.15 29.14
C LYS A 243 -10.51 -25.10 29.15
N THR A 244 -11.14 -26.21 29.53
CA THR A 244 -12.60 -26.28 29.74
C THR A 244 -13.03 -25.28 30.82
N GLY A 245 -13.75 -24.23 30.41
CA GLY A 245 -14.21 -23.15 31.30
C GLY A 245 -13.32 -21.90 31.36
N GLY A 246 -12.26 -21.81 30.56
CA GLY A 246 -11.41 -20.62 30.44
C GLY A 246 -12.07 -19.51 29.59
N GLU A 247 -12.06 -19.66 28.27
CA GLU A 247 -12.91 -18.87 27.37
C GLU A 247 -14.17 -19.67 26.97
N LYS A 248 -15.31 -18.99 26.86
CA LYS A 248 -16.56 -19.61 26.35
C LYS A 248 -16.55 -19.62 24.82
N LEU A 249 -15.58 -20.31 24.24
CA LEU A 249 -15.45 -20.47 22.78
C LEU A 249 -15.97 -21.83 22.35
N ASN A 250 -16.51 -21.91 21.13
CA ASN A 250 -16.77 -23.19 20.46
C ASN A 250 -15.49 -23.77 19.83
N GLU A 251 -15.54 -25.02 19.37
CA GLU A 251 -14.36 -25.70 18.79
C GLU A 251 -13.76 -24.93 17.61
N THR A 252 -14.57 -24.34 16.74
CA THR A 252 -14.11 -23.56 15.59
C THR A 252 -13.40 -22.27 16.02
N GLU A 253 -13.95 -21.55 17.00
CA GLU A 253 -13.35 -20.32 17.53
C GLU A 253 -12.03 -20.60 18.28
N VAL A 254 -11.91 -21.77 18.90
CA VAL A 254 -10.66 -22.24 19.50
C VAL A 254 -9.62 -22.46 18.41
N ASP A 255 -9.94 -23.19 17.35
CA ASP A 255 -9.03 -23.46 16.24
C ASP A 255 -8.56 -22.16 15.56
N ASP A 256 -9.49 -21.25 15.25
CA ASP A 256 -9.19 -19.93 14.67
C ASP A 256 -8.25 -19.12 15.57
N SER A 257 -8.49 -19.13 16.89
CA SER A 257 -7.65 -18.42 17.84
C SER A 257 -6.24 -18.98 17.89
N LEU A 258 -6.10 -20.32 17.90
CA LEU A 258 -4.81 -21.00 17.93
C LEU A 258 -4.03 -20.76 16.64
N GLU A 259 -4.68 -20.76 15.47
CA GLU A 259 -4.03 -20.44 14.21
C GLU A 259 -3.44 -19.03 14.22
N LYS A 260 -4.17 -18.03 14.73
CA LYS A 260 -3.67 -16.66 14.87
C LYS A 260 -2.50 -16.56 15.84
N VAL A 261 -2.51 -17.30 16.95
CA VAL A 261 -1.36 -17.33 17.86
C VAL A 261 -0.15 -17.98 17.20
N VAL A 262 -0.34 -19.03 16.40
CA VAL A 262 0.75 -19.67 15.64
C VAL A 262 1.37 -18.70 14.64
N GLN A 263 0.56 -17.85 14.00
CA GLN A 263 1.08 -16.80 13.12
C GLN A 263 1.96 -15.81 13.90
N LEU A 264 1.52 -15.33 15.06
CA LEU A 264 2.35 -14.45 15.91
C LEU A 264 3.60 -15.15 16.44
N PHE A 265 3.51 -16.43 16.80
CA PHE A 265 4.64 -17.25 17.24
C PHE A 265 5.76 -17.30 16.18
N SER A 266 5.40 -17.24 14.89
CA SER A 266 6.39 -17.23 13.82
C SER A 266 7.36 -16.04 13.88
N TYR A 267 6.94 -14.91 14.50
CA TYR A 267 7.71 -13.67 14.67
C TYR A 267 8.51 -13.61 15.98
N LEU A 268 8.31 -14.54 16.92
CA LEU A 268 9.06 -14.56 18.17
C LEU A 268 10.52 -14.93 17.94
N THR A 269 11.43 -14.24 18.63
CA THR A 269 12.85 -14.63 18.70
C THR A 269 13.03 -15.81 19.65
N ASP A 270 12.40 -15.76 20.82
CA ASP A 270 12.53 -16.77 21.88
C ASP A 270 11.53 -17.94 21.72
N LYS A 271 11.54 -18.59 20.55
CA LYS A 271 10.64 -19.72 20.24
C LYS A 271 10.81 -20.90 21.20
N ASP A 272 12.03 -21.14 21.67
CA ASP A 272 12.34 -22.22 22.60
C ASP A 272 11.70 -22.01 23.98
N LEU A 273 11.73 -20.76 24.48
CA LEU A 273 11.08 -20.39 25.74
C LEU A 273 9.57 -20.62 25.67
N PHE A 274 8.92 -20.14 24.60
CA PHE A 274 7.49 -20.38 24.37
C PHE A 274 7.18 -21.88 24.35
N ALA A 275 7.97 -22.67 23.60
CA ALA A 275 7.76 -24.10 23.45
C ALA A 275 7.94 -24.86 24.78
N GLU A 276 8.89 -24.47 25.62
CA GLU A 276 9.10 -25.06 26.95
C GLU A 276 7.93 -24.76 27.89
N ILE A 277 7.50 -23.50 27.98
CA ILE A 277 6.35 -23.11 28.80
C ILE A 277 5.09 -23.83 28.35
N TYR A 278 4.83 -23.85 27.04
CA TYR A 278 3.67 -24.49 26.46
C TYR A 278 3.67 -26.01 26.72
N ARG A 279 4.82 -26.68 26.58
CA ARG A 279 4.98 -28.11 26.89
C ARG A 279 4.69 -28.40 28.36
N ASN A 280 5.18 -27.56 29.28
CA ASN A 280 4.93 -27.69 30.71
C ASN A 280 3.44 -27.49 31.07
N GLN A 281 2.75 -26.56 30.41
CA GLN A 281 1.32 -26.33 30.58
C GLN A 281 0.49 -27.49 30.02
N LEU A 282 0.85 -27.99 28.83
CA LEU A 282 0.21 -29.14 28.20
C LEU A 282 0.34 -30.40 29.06
N ALA A 283 1.53 -30.67 29.60
CA ALA A 283 1.78 -31.82 30.49
C ALA A 283 0.97 -31.76 31.80
N LYS A 284 0.58 -30.57 32.27
CA LYS A 284 -0.29 -30.40 33.44
C LYS A 284 -1.78 -30.59 33.11
N ARG A 285 -2.15 -30.55 31.83
CA ARG A 285 -3.54 -30.67 31.37
C ARG A 285 -3.91 -32.10 30.98
N LEU A 286 -2.95 -32.84 30.42
CA LEU A 286 -3.04 -34.28 30.12
C LEU A 286 -2.96 -35.10 31.41
#